data_AF-A0A927E5H7-F1
#
_entry.id   AF-A0A927E5H7-F1
#
_cell.length_a   1.000
_cell.length_b   1.000
_cell.length_c   1.000
_cell.angle_alpha   90.00
_cell.angle_beta   90.00
_cell.angle_gamma   90.00
#
_symmetry.space_group_name_H-M   'P 1'
#
loop_
_entity.id
_entity.type
_entity.pdbx_description
1 polymer ?
#
loop_
_entity_poly.entity_id
_entity_poly.type
_entity_poly.pdbx_seq_one_letter_code
_entity_poly.pdbx_strand_id
1 'polypeptide(L)'
;MAEHNFHRRRTGRARKRSSLINGGGGLDSAHSQLYRSLLEKEQWSRKEATELCGNLNLMLGGALEVINDWSYAVVDAPVLDDADDDIWVDLEIAKELEG
;
A
#
# COMPACT_ATOMS: atom_id res chain seq x y z
N MET A 1 -15.37 21.09 1.81
CA MET A 1 -14.93 20.61 3.13
C MET A 1 -15.43 19.17 3.21
N ALA A 2 -14.61 18.22 2.78
CA ALA A 2 -15.03 16.82 2.65
C ALA A 2 -14.63 16.06 3.91
N GLU A 3 -15.62 15.63 4.67
CA GLU A 3 -15.46 14.77 5.84
C GLU A 3 -15.31 13.33 5.36
N HIS A 4 -14.08 12.82 5.25
CA HIS A 4 -13.84 11.40 5.02
C HIS A 4 -13.92 10.64 6.35
N ASN A 5 -15.14 10.25 6.70
CA ASN A 5 -15.40 9.22 7.70
C ASN A 5 -15.22 7.85 7.03
N PHE A 6 -14.19 7.10 7.40
CA PHE A 6 -14.23 5.65 7.24
C PHE A 6 -13.56 4.91 8.41
N HIS A 7 -14.34 4.74 9.48
CA HIS A 7 -14.09 3.71 10.46
C HIS A 7 -15.23 2.68 10.44
N ARG A 8 -14.79 1.42 10.35
CA ARG A 8 -15.49 0.12 10.45
C ARG A 8 -15.79 -0.57 9.12
N ARG A 9 -15.10 -1.70 8.92
CA ARG A 9 -15.63 -3.03 9.29
C ARG A 9 -14.51 -4.07 9.42
N ARG A 10 -14.43 -4.71 10.59
CA ARG A 10 -13.76 -6.01 10.80
C ARG A 10 -14.55 -7.11 10.10
N THR A 11 -13.88 -8.06 9.45
CA THR A 11 -13.91 -9.52 9.75
C THR A 11 -13.15 -10.28 8.65
N GLY A 12 -12.23 -11.15 9.07
CA GLY A 12 -11.18 -11.68 8.22
C GLY A 12 -11.47 -12.96 7.42
N ARG A 13 -10.44 -13.40 6.69
CA ARG A 13 -10.07 -14.81 6.49
C ARG A 13 -8.65 -14.87 5.94
N ALA A 14 -7.70 -15.33 6.75
CA ALA A 14 -6.33 -15.60 6.30
C ALA A 14 -6.36 -16.68 5.19
N ARG A 15 -6.08 -16.28 3.95
CA ARG A 15 -5.66 -17.21 2.89
C ARG A 15 -4.14 -17.14 2.84
N LYS A 16 -3.48 -18.29 3.04
CA LYS A 16 -2.04 -18.46 2.80
C LYS A 16 -1.70 -17.91 1.41
N ARG A 17 -1.07 -16.74 1.35
CA ARG A 17 -0.44 -16.22 0.12
C ARG A 17 1.05 -16.51 0.16
N SER A 18 1.50 -17.10 -0.91
CA SER A 18 2.85 -17.57 -1.17
C SER A 18 3.87 -16.43 -1.03
N SER A 19 4.67 -16.42 0.05
CA SER A 19 5.95 -15.71 0.22
C SER A 19 6.17 -14.38 -0.54
N LEU A 20 5.24 -13.42 -0.44
CA LEU A 20 5.43 -12.02 -0.88
C LEU A 20 5.89 -11.11 0.28
N ILE A 21 5.86 -11.64 1.51
CA ILE A 21 6.52 -11.08 2.68
C ILE A 21 7.82 -11.86 2.88
N ASN A 22 8.93 -11.15 3.07
CA ASN A 22 10.16 -11.82 3.50
C ASN A 22 9.87 -12.54 4.82
N GLY A 23 10.50 -13.69 5.10
CA GLY A 23 10.23 -14.51 6.29
C GLY A 23 10.37 -13.80 7.64
N GLY A 24 10.81 -12.53 7.64
CA GLY A 24 10.86 -11.60 8.77
C GLY A 24 9.81 -10.47 8.76
N GLY A 25 8.70 -10.58 8.04
CA GLY A 25 7.54 -9.68 8.17
C GLY A 25 7.61 -8.34 7.42
N GLY A 26 8.61 -8.15 6.55
CA GLY A 26 8.76 -6.95 5.73
C GLY A 26 8.47 -7.18 4.24
N LEU A 27 8.29 -6.08 3.51
CA LEU A 27 8.21 -6.07 2.05
C LEU A 27 9.50 -6.60 1.40
N ASP A 28 9.37 -7.21 0.23
CA ASP A 28 10.54 -7.48 -0.61
C ASP A 28 11.15 -6.19 -1.19
N SER A 29 12.26 -6.32 -1.90
CA SER A 29 13.01 -5.17 -2.44
C SER A 29 12.20 -4.33 -3.44
N ALA A 30 11.39 -4.96 -4.30
CA ALA A 30 10.62 -4.24 -5.31
C ALA A 30 9.48 -3.47 -4.66
N HIS A 31 8.73 -4.11 -3.75
CA HIS A 31 7.64 -3.46 -3.04
C HIS A 31 8.14 -2.39 -2.06
N SER A 32 9.29 -2.60 -1.40
CA SER A 32 9.92 -1.58 -0.55
C SER A 32 10.33 -0.34 -1.34
N GLN A 33 10.87 -0.52 -2.55
CA GLN A 33 11.23 0.59 -3.43
C GLN A 33 9.98 1.34 -3.90
N LEU A 34 8.95 0.62 -4.35
CA LEU A 34 7.68 1.22 -4.75
C LEU A 34 7.06 2.04 -3.62
N TYR A 35 6.97 1.45 -2.42
CA TYR A 35 6.42 2.12 -1.24
C TYR A 35 7.13 3.45 -0.98
N ARG A 36 8.47 3.45 -0.94
CA ARG A 36 9.26 4.67 -0.75
C ARG A 36 9.02 5.72 -1.84
N SER A 37 8.90 5.31 -3.11
CA SER A 37 8.59 6.23 -4.20
C SER A 37 7.19 6.84 -4.03
N LEU A 38 6.20 6.06 -3.58
CA LEU A 38 4.85 6.57 -3.36
C LEU A 38 4.78 7.62 -2.25
N LEU A 39 5.69 7.59 -1.25
CA LEU A 39 5.74 8.57 -0.16
C LEU A 39 6.10 9.99 -0.58
N GLU A 40 6.53 10.22 -1.83
CA GLU A 40 6.87 11.57 -2.31
C GLU A 40 5.67 12.52 -2.34
N LYS A 41 4.44 12.01 -2.45
CA LYS A 41 3.19 12.79 -2.44
C LYS A 41 1.98 11.95 -2.03
N GLU A 42 0.95 12.63 -1.54
CA GLU A 42 -0.31 12.01 -1.05
C GLU A 42 -1.20 11.47 -2.17
N GLN A 43 -1.05 11.93 -3.41
CA GLN A 43 -1.93 11.58 -4.52
C GLN A 43 -1.12 11.32 -5.80
N TRP A 44 -1.40 10.19 -6.43
CA TRP A 44 -0.83 9.78 -7.72
C TRP A 44 -1.95 9.48 -8.69
N SER A 45 -1.84 9.94 -9.93
CA SER A 45 -2.73 9.42 -10.96
C SER A 45 -2.46 7.92 -11.16
N ARG A 46 -3.49 7.15 -11.49
CA ARG A 46 -3.33 5.72 -11.80
C ARG A 46 -2.28 5.47 -12.88
N LYS A 47 -2.13 6.40 -13.84
CA LYS A 47 -1.09 6.34 -14.87
C LYS A 47 0.33 6.44 -14.27
N GLU A 48 0.60 7.46 -13.47
CA GLU A 48 1.92 7.63 -12.85
C GLU A 48 2.25 6.44 -11.93
N ALA A 49 1.28 5.99 -11.12
CA ALA A 49 1.47 4.83 -10.25
C ALA A 49 1.75 3.54 -11.06
N THR A 50 1.08 3.37 -12.20
CA THR A 50 1.35 2.25 -13.12
C THR A 50 2.76 2.32 -13.69
N GLU A 51 3.23 3.51 -14.08
CA GLU A 51 4.60 3.72 -14.58
C GLU A 51 5.66 3.40 -13.50
N LEU A 52 5.44 3.83 -12.25
CA LEU A 52 6.29 3.47 -11.11
C LEU A 52 6.38 1.95 -10.92
N CYS A 53 5.23 1.26 -10.97
CA CYS A 53 5.19 -0.20 -10.88
C CYS A 53 5.92 -0.87 -12.04
N GLY A 54 5.73 -0.37 -13.26
CA GLY A 54 6.37 -0.89 -14.48
C GLY A 54 7.90 -0.85 -14.41
N ASN A 55 8.46 0.22 -13.85
CA ASN A 55 9.91 0.37 -13.64
C ASN A 55 10.50 -0.70 -12.70
N LEU A 56 9.66 -1.30 -11.86
CA LEU A 56 10.02 -2.34 -10.88
C LEU A 56 9.53 -3.73 -11.32
N ASN A 57 9.00 -3.86 -12.55
CA ASN A 57 8.39 -5.09 -13.09
C ASN A 57 7.23 -5.61 -12.21
N LEU A 58 6.46 -4.68 -11.64
CA LEU A 58 5.28 -4.94 -10.83
C LEU A 58 4.00 -4.58 -11.60
N MET A 59 2.90 -5.25 -11.26
CA MET A 59 1.56 -4.86 -11.70
C MET A 59 0.93 -4.00 -10.60
N LEU A 60 0.34 -2.86 -10.98
CA LEU A 60 -0.20 -1.88 -10.01
C LEU A 60 -1.08 -2.52 -8.94
N GLY A 61 -2.20 -3.14 -9.32
CA GLY A 61 -3.13 -3.70 -8.34
C GLY A 61 -2.52 -4.75 -7.41
N GLY A 62 -1.63 -5.61 -7.92
CA GLY A 62 -0.93 -6.60 -7.10
C GLY A 62 0.07 -5.95 -6.13
N ALA A 63 0.75 -4.90 -6.57
CA ALA A 63 1.72 -4.19 -5.75
C ALA A 63 1.05 -3.41 -4.61
N LEU A 64 -0.07 -2.74 -4.90
CA LEU A 64 -0.89 -2.05 -3.88
C LEU A 64 -1.40 -3.05 -2.84
N GLU A 65 -1.87 -4.22 -3.27
CA GLU A 65 -2.36 -5.27 -2.37
C GLU A 65 -1.25 -5.77 -1.43
N VAL A 66 -0.04 -6.03 -1.94
CA VAL A 66 1.10 -6.47 -1.11
C VAL A 66 1.52 -5.40 -0.10
N ILE A 67 1.56 -4.13 -0.51
CA ILE A 67 1.91 -3.02 0.38
C ILE A 67 0.86 -2.86 1.48
N ASN A 68 -0.43 -2.90 1.13
CA ASN A 68 -1.51 -2.82 2.11
C ASN A 68 -1.57 -4.03 3.04
N ASP A 69 -1.38 -5.26 2.52
CA ASP A 69 -1.29 -6.47 3.35
C ASP A 69 -0.15 -6.35 4.38
N TRP A 70 0.99 -5.79 3.98
CA TRP A 70 2.09 -5.49 4.87
C TRP A 70 1.72 -4.40 5.89
N SER A 71 1.14 -3.28 5.47
CA SER A 71 0.80 -2.19 6.40
C SER A 71 -0.25 -2.63 7.42
N TYR A 72 -1.27 -3.40 7.00
CA TYR A 72 -2.23 -4.02 7.91
C TYR A 72 -1.57 -4.93 8.95
N ALA A 73 -0.53 -5.66 8.57
CA ALA A 73 0.18 -6.52 9.52
C ALA A 73 0.98 -5.73 10.58
N VAL A 74 1.40 -4.50 10.27
CA VAL A 74 2.24 -3.67 11.15
C VAL A 74 1.40 -2.70 11.99
N VAL A 75 0.44 -2.00 11.38
CA VAL A 75 -0.34 -0.91 12.02
C VAL A 75 -1.87 -1.09 11.93
N ASP A 76 -2.36 -2.26 11.49
CA ASP A 76 -3.81 -2.58 11.38
C ASP A 76 -4.60 -1.63 10.45
N ALA A 77 -3.92 -1.00 9.49
CA ALA A 77 -4.52 -0.09 8.51
C ALA A 77 -3.83 -0.19 7.13
N PRO A 78 -4.56 0.06 6.01
CA PRO A 78 -3.96 0.20 4.70
C PRO A 78 -3.25 1.55 4.59
N VAL A 79 -2.07 1.59 3.97
CA VAL A 79 -1.37 2.85 3.70
C VAL A 79 -1.74 3.45 2.35
N LEU A 80 -2.33 2.64 1.45
CA LEU A 80 -2.73 3.05 0.10
C LEU A 80 -4.24 2.86 -0.08
N ASP A 81 -4.89 3.82 -0.75
CA ASP A 81 -6.27 3.69 -1.22
C ASP A 81 -6.33 3.83 -2.74
N ASP A 82 -7.07 2.94 -3.40
CA ASP A 82 -7.29 2.94 -4.85
C ASP A 82 -8.72 3.41 -5.10
N ALA A 83 -8.88 4.73 -5.20
CA ALA A 83 -10.18 5.40 -5.27
C ALA A 83 -10.32 6.15 -6.59
N ASP A 84 -11.41 5.85 -7.31
CA ASP A 84 -11.70 6.39 -8.65
C ASP A 84 -10.56 6.09 -9.66
N ASP A 85 -9.83 7.14 -10.04
CA ASP A 85 -8.73 7.12 -11.00
C ASP A 85 -7.37 7.51 -10.38
N ASP A 86 -7.32 7.66 -9.06
CA ASP A 86 -6.13 8.06 -8.32
C ASP A 86 -5.76 7.04 -7.24
N ILE A 87 -4.47 6.97 -6.95
CA ILE A 87 -3.92 6.24 -5.81
C ILE A 87 -3.57 7.26 -4.73
N TRP A 88 -4.18 7.10 -3.57
CA TRP A 88 -3.94 7.94 -2.41
C TRP A 88 -2.99 7.25 -1.45
N VAL A 89 -2.09 8.02 -0.86
CA VAL A 89 -1.12 7.58 0.14
C VAL A 89 -1.46 8.26 1.46
N ASP A 90 -1.79 7.47 2.46
CA ASP A 90 -2.01 7.98 3.80
C ASP A 90 -0.66 8.20 4.49
N LEU A 91 -0.18 9.45 4.46
CA LEU A 91 1.10 9.82 5.06
C LEU A 91 1.06 9.80 6.60
N GLU A 92 -0.11 9.74 7.24
CA GLU A 92 -0.19 9.54 8.68
C GLU A 92 0.12 8.07 9.01
N ILE A 93 -0.52 7.14 8.31
CA ILE A 93 -0.21 5.70 8.41
C ILE A 93 1.24 5.42 8.02
N ALA A 94 1.77 6.10 6.99
CA ALA A 94 3.16 5.95 6.59
C ALA A 94 4.15 6.31 7.71
N LYS A 95 3.87 7.35 8.51
CA LYS A 95 4.70 7.73 9.66
C LYS A 95 4.65 6.69 10.77
N GLU A 96 3.48 6.10 11.04
CA GLU A 96 3.35 5.03 12.02
C GLU A 96 4.16 3.78 11.63
N LEU A 97 4.28 3.50 10.32
CA LEU A 97 5.08 2.41 9.79
C LEU A 97 6.61 2.64 9.93
N GLU A 98 7.06 3.89 10.01
CA GLU A 98 8.47 4.23 10.19
C GLU A 98 8.95 4.13 11.64
N GLY A 99 8.06 4.35 12.62
CA GLY A 99 8.31 4.15 14.06
C GLY A 99 9.24 5.17 14.72
#